data_AF-A0A3N1X0F6-F1
#
_entry.id   AF-A0A3N1X0F6-F1
#
_cell.length_a   1.000
_cell.length_b   1.000
_cell.length_c   1.000
_cell.angle_alpha   90.00
_cell.angle_beta   90.00
_cell.angle_gamma   90.00
#
_symmetry.space_group_name_H-M   'P 1'
#
loop_
_entity.id
_entity.type
_entity.pdbx_description
1 polymer ?
#
loop_
_entity_poly.entity_id
_entity_poly.type
_entity_poly.pdbx_seq_one_letter_code
_entity_poly.pdbx_strand_id
1 'polypeptide(L)'
;MTATLTPPLRRVWRVLPALLLVGLLQACGGGGGSGDGGAGTGSEAGNGAGNGNGSSANYFDEFFGTWKTTASSECWQADDAGAVFVRDAFAVTLSETSASILSYAYTDSACKLDETTISLNFDLTHSPVTVAGRSNVIRADLTFKDATATRNGETVPVPLTMAQLEELDLVQAGKDLADVDGDRLYFGNDDALDADGYPTTIDTGDYLVR
;
A
#
# COMPACT_ATOMS: atom_id res chain seq x y z
N MET A 1 -15.82 -24.88 -18.17
CA MET A 1 -14.99 -24.79 -16.95
C MET A 1 -14.39 -23.40 -16.95
N THR A 2 -15.06 -22.46 -16.29
CA THR A 2 -14.64 -21.06 -16.25
C THR A 2 -13.63 -20.94 -15.12
N ALA A 3 -12.34 -20.88 -15.48
CA ALA A 3 -11.30 -20.61 -14.51
C ALA A 3 -11.39 -19.14 -14.14
N THR A 4 -11.88 -18.84 -12.93
CA THR A 4 -11.80 -17.50 -12.35
C THR A 4 -10.32 -17.24 -12.09
N LEU A 5 -9.66 -16.58 -13.03
CA LEU A 5 -8.28 -16.11 -12.87
C LEU A 5 -8.31 -14.96 -11.87
N THR A 6 -7.79 -15.23 -10.68
CA THR A 6 -7.60 -14.26 -9.63
C THR A 6 -6.39 -13.40 -9.99
N PRO A 7 -6.52 -12.08 -10.26
CA PRO A 7 -5.39 -11.23 -10.61
C PRO A 7 -4.41 -11.06 -9.42
N PRO A 8 -3.11 -10.90 -9.64
CA PRO A 8 -2.09 -10.76 -8.60
C PRO A 8 -2.10 -9.38 -7.90
N LEU A 9 -2.81 -8.36 -8.42
CA LEU A 9 -3.07 -7.14 -7.63
C LEU A 9 -3.81 -7.45 -6.32
N ARG A 10 -4.47 -8.61 -6.23
CA ARG A 10 -4.98 -9.17 -4.96
C ARG A 10 -3.90 -9.50 -3.91
N ARG A 11 -2.60 -9.42 -4.25
CA ARG A 11 -1.50 -9.54 -3.29
C ARG A 11 -0.99 -8.21 -2.77
N VAL A 12 -1.20 -7.12 -3.49
CA VAL A 12 -0.78 -5.80 -3.00
C VAL A 12 -1.91 -5.18 -2.18
N TRP A 13 -3.18 -5.42 -2.54
CA TRP A 13 -4.34 -4.91 -1.82
C TRP A 13 -5.42 -6.01 -1.73
N ARG A 14 -5.68 -6.50 -0.51
CA ARG A 14 -6.75 -7.44 -0.07
C ARG A 14 -6.67 -8.97 -0.30
N VAL A 15 -6.56 -9.63 0.86
CA VAL A 15 -7.04 -10.99 1.17
C VAL A 15 -8.48 -10.94 1.76
N LEU A 16 -9.43 -11.59 1.06
CA LEU A 16 -10.76 -12.13 1.45
C LEU A 16 -11.88 -11.26 2.11
N PRO A 17 -13.16 -11.40 1.66
CA PRO A 17 -14.30 -11.12 2.50
C PRO A 17 -14.68 -12.33 3.38
N ALA A 18 -15.07 -12.00 4.61
CA ALA A 18 -15.48 -12.89 5.68
C ALA A 18 -16.59 -13.88 5.28
N LEU A 19 -16.39 -15.15 5.68
CA LEU A 19 -17.46 -16.13 5.90
C LEU A 19 -16.94 -17.28 6.79
N LEU A 20 -17.11 -17.16 8.11
CA LEU A 20 -17.89 -18.14 8.87
C LEU A 20 -18.14 -17.71 10.33
N LEU A 21 -19.39 -17.92 10.71
CA LEU A 21 -20.00 -17.78 12.03
C LEU A 21 -19.53 -18.86 13.04
N VAL A 22 -19.48 -18.45 14.31
CA VAL A 22 -19.84 -19.20 15.54
C VAL A 22 -18.89 -20.30 16.05
N GLY A 23 -18.46 -20.16 17.31
CA GLY A 23 -17.95 -21.28 18.10
C GLY A 23 -17.28 -20.90 19.42
N LEU A 24 -18.05 -20.87 20.50
CA LEU A 24 -17.67 -20.73 21.91
C LEU A 24 -16.41 -21.53 22.33
N LEU A 25 -15.58 -20.93 23.19
CA LEU A 25 -15.00 -21.62 24.35
C LEU A 25 -14.75 -20.64 25.50
N GLN A 26 -15.34 -20.97 26.64
CA GLN A 26 -15.15 -20.34 27.94
C GLN A 26 -13.79 -20.69 28.55
N ALA A 27 -13.22 -19.75 29.30
CA ALA A 27 -12.57 -19.88 30.62
C ALA A 27 -11.96 -18.49 30.91
N CYS A 28 -12.33 -17.66 31.89
CA CYS A 28 -12.62 -17.85 33.32
C CYS A 28 -11.55 -18.64 34.09
N GLY A 29 -10.76 -17.89 34.89
CA GLY A 29 -9.76 -18.36 35.86
C GLY A 29 -8.34 -17.93 35.46
N GLY A 30 -7.52 -17.23 36.25
CA GLY A 30 -7.57 -16.83 37.66
C GLY A 30 -6.14 -16.88 38.23
N GLY A 31 -5.71 -15.84 38.96
CA GLY A 31 -4.49 -15.78 39.81
C GLY A 31 -3.19 -15.43 39.06
N GLY A 32 -2.31 -14.53 39.49
CA GLY A 32 -2.03 -13.94 40.81
C GLY A 32 -0.54 -14.17 41.12
N GLY A 33 0.24 -13.11 41.40
CA GLY A 33 1.61 -13.26 41.90
C GLY A 33 2.52 -12.05 41.70
N SER A 34 2.64 -11.23 42.75
CA SER A 34 3.66 -10.19 42.90
C SER A 34 5.06 -10.77 43.07
N GLY A 35 6.07 -10.03 42.61
CA GLY A 35 7.48 -10.28 42.90
C GLY A 35 8.30 -9.02 42.63
N ASP A 36 8.39 -8.15 43.63
CA ASP A 36 9.34 -7.05 43.68
C ASP A 36 10.78 -7.55 43.89
N GLY A 37 11.74 -6.84 43.28
CA GLY A 37 13.03 -6.60 43.91
C GLY A 37 14.28 -7.03 43.13
N GLY A 38 15.04 -6.04 42.66
CA GLY A 38 16.49 -6.05 42.95
C GLY A 38 17.48 -5.88 41.79
N ALA A 39 17.68 -4.63 41.39
CA ALA A 39 18.97 -3.95 41.15
C ALA A 39 20.12 -4.65 40.37
N GLY A 40 20.55 -3.97 39.29
CA GLY A 40 21.78 -4.27 38.56
C GLY A 40 22.13 -3.19 37.53
N THR A 41 22.40 -1.98 38.03
CA THR A 41 23.22 -0.87 37.47
C THR A 41 23.71 -0.91 36.02
N GLY A 42 23.37 0.15 35.26
CA GLY A 42 24.39 0.93 34.55
C GLY A 42 24.45 0.80 33.03
N SER A 43 23.56 1.49 32.31
CA SER A 43 23.91 2.31 31.15
C SER A 43 22.77 3.30 30.93
N GLU A 44 22.97 4.51 31.45
CA GLU A 44 22.12 5.67 31.25
C GLU A 44 22.13 6.04 29.76
N ALA A 45 21.05 5.71 29.04
CA ALA A 45 20.66 6.43 27.84
C ALA A 45 19.25 6.98 28.14
N GLY A 46 19.21 8.29 28.36
CA GLY A 46 18.12 8.97 29.04
C GLY A 46 16.74 8.75 28.43
N ASN A 47 15.78 8.51 29.33
CA ASN A 47 14.43 9.06 29.21
C ASN A 47 14.55 10.59 29.12
N GLY A 48 14.77 11.08 27.90
CA GLY A 48 14.48 12.44 27.52
C GLY A 48 13.13 12.45 26.83
N ALA A 49 12.08 12.82 27.57
CA ALA A 49 10.93 13.51 26.98
C ALA A 49 11.47 14.85 26.42
N GLY A 50 12.12 14.76 25.27
CA GLY A 50 12.63 15.90 24.54
C GLY A 50 11.49 16.46 23.73
N ASN A 51 10.91 17.56 24.22
CA ASN A 51 10.26 18.55 23.38
C ASN A 51 11.38 19.17 22.50
N GLY A 52 11.87 18.36 21.56
CA GLY A 52 13.02 18.62 20.73
C GLY A 52 12.54 19.30 19.48
N ASN A 53 12.39 20.62 19.57
CA ASN A 53 12.46 21.53 18.43
C ASN A 53 13.90 21.50 17.87
N GLY A 54 14.33 20.31 17.42
CA GLY A 54 15.50 20.07 16.60
C GLY A 54 14.97 19.88 15.19
N SER A 55 15.36 20.78 14.30
CA SER A 55 14.88 20.91 12.92
C SER A 55 14.44 19.57 12.32
N SER A 56 13.12 19.37 12.26
CA SER A 56 12.43 18.31 11.52
C SER A 56 12.59 18.61 10.04
N ALA A 57 13.82 18.62 9.55
CA ALA A 57 14.12 18.66 8.14
C ALA A 57 13.64 17.32 7.56
N ASN A 58 12.34 17.31 7.25
CA ASN A 58 11.56 16.39 6.48
C ASN A 58 11.83 14.90 6.72
N TYR A 59 11.33 14.38 7.85
CA TYR A 59 11.11 12.94 8.06
C TYR A 59 10.43 12.25 6.85
N PHE A 60 9.65 13.00 6.08
CA PHE A 60 8.89 12.49 4.93
C PHE A 60 9.63 12.59 3.59
N ASP A 61 10.74 13.32 3.50
CA ASP A 61 11.45 13.51 2.21
C ASP A 61 11.99 12.19 1.67
N GLU A 62 12.27 11.23 2.54
CA GLU A 62 12.69 9.89 2.13
C GLU A 62 11.59 9.10 1.42
N PHE A 63 10.31 9.47 1.59
CA PHE A 63 9.18 8.84 0.90
C PHE A 63 8.89 9.50 -0.44
N PHE A 64 9.22 10.79 -0.60
CA PHE A 64 8.86 11.54 -1.80
C PHE A 64 9.72 11.16 -3.01
N GLY A 65 9.11 11.19 -4.18
CA GLY A 65 9.71 10.78 -5.44
C GLY A 65 8.97 9.64 -6.11
N THR A 66 9.57 9.10 -7.16
CA THR A 66 9.00 7.99 -7.93
C THR A 66 9.65 6.68 -7.52
N TRP A 67 8.82 5.70 -7.20
CA TRP A 67 9.17 4.33 -6.85
C TRP A 67 8.63 3.39 -7.90
N LYS A 68 9.39 2.39 -8.31
CA LYS A 68 9.06 1.50 -9.42
C LYS A 68 9.02 0.05 -8.97
N THR A 69 8.13 -0.73 -9.58
CA THR A 69 8.15 -2.17 -9.39
C THR A 69 9.42 -2.78 -9.99
N THR A 70 9.94 -3.82 -9.36
CA THR A 70 11.06 -4.62 -9.90
C THR A 70 10.59 -5.88 -10.64
N ALA A 71 9.31 -6.24 -10.50
CA ALA A 71 8.73 -7.43 -11.10
C ALA A 71 8.20 -7.14 -12.51
N SER A 72 8.36 -8.11 -13.43
CA SER A 72 7.64 -8.07 -14.71
C SER A 72 6.17 -8.33 -14.46
N SER A 73 5.31 -7.36 -14.74
CA SER A 73 3.87 -7.51 -14.57
C SER A 73 3.27 -8.40 -15.66
N GLU A 74 2.41 -9.29 -15.22
CA GLU A 74 1.60 -10.12 -16.10
C GLU A 74 0.48 -9.27 -16.74
N CYS A 75 -0.03 -9.71 -17.90
CA CYS A 75 -1.03 -8.98 -18.68
C CYS A 75 -2.42 -9.53 -18.38
N TRP A 76 -3.32 -8.67 -17.89
CA TRP A 76 -4.64 -9.07 -17.40
C TRP A 76 -5.76 -8.47 -18.19
N GLN A 77 -6.82 -9.22 -18.40
CA GLN A 77 -8.04 -8.68 -18.99
C GLN A 77 -8.75 -7.82 -17.96
N ALA A 78 -9.04 -6.58 -18.33
CA ALA A 78 -9.59 -5.54 -17.46
C ALA A 78 -11.11 -5.36 -17.60
N ASP A 79 -11.72 -5.98 -18.60
CA ASP A 79 -13.15 -5.91 -18.85
C ASP A 79 -13.74 -7.25 -19.29
N ASP A 80 -15.01 -7.49 -18.95
CA ASP A 80 -15.74 -8.69 -19.38
C ASP A 80 -15.88 -8.79 -20.90
N ALA A 81 -15.82 -7.66 -21.60
CA ALA A 81 -15.88 -7.59 -23.06
C ALA A 81 -14.57 -8.05 -23.74
N GLY A 82 -13.44 -8.07 -23.01
CA GLY A 82 -12.13 -8.50 -23.50
C GLY A 82 -11.48 -7.52 -24.47
N ALA A 83 -11.83 -6.24 -24.38
CA ALA A 83 -11.31 -5.19 -25.24
C ALA A 83 -10.13 -4.44 -24.61
N VAL A 84 -9.95 -4.52 -23.29
CA VAL A 84 -8.87 -3.83 -22.58
C VAL A 84 -8.08 -4.81 -21.73
N PHE A 85 -6.76 -4.72 -21.85
CA PHE A 85 -5.82 -5.49 -21.04
C PHE A 85 -4.93 -4.53 -20.27
N VAL A 86 -4.57 -4.86 -19.04
CA VAL A 86 -3.82 -4.00 -18.13
C VAL A 86 -2.59 -4.74 -17.62
N ARG A 87 -1.49 -4.00 -17.46
CA ARG A 87 -0.32 -4.43 -16.67
C ARG A 87 -0.30 -3.70 -15.34
N ASP A 88 0.19 -4.39 -14.32
CA ASP A 88 0.24 -3.87 -12.94
C ASP A 88 0.94 -2.50 -12.88
N ALA A 89 0.63 -1.77 -11.80
CA ALA A 89 1.24 -0.50 -11.51
C ALA A 89 2.76 -0.60 -11.56
N PHE A 90 3.39 0.15 -12.47
CA PHE A 90 4.82 0.08 -12.67
C PHE A 90 5.58 1.18 -11.92
N ALA A 91 4.87 2.24 -11.53
CA ALA A 91 5.42 3.34 -10.76
C ALA A 91 4.40 3.97 -9.82
N VAL A 92 4.85 4.34 -8.63
CA VAL A 92 4.14 5.15 -7.64
C VAL A 92 4.95 6.42 -7.42
N THR A 93 4.36 7.60 -7.61
CA THR A 93 4.99 8.87 -7.30
C THR A 93 4.32 9.48 -6.07
N LEU A 94 5.10 9.73 -5.03
CA LEU A 94 4.63 10.32 -3.77
C LEU A 94 5.15 11.76 -3.65
N SER A 95 4.27 12.64 -3.18
CA SER A 95 4.59 14.00 -2.74
C SER A 95 3.98 14.25 -1.36
N GLU A 96 4.20 15.44 -0.79
CA GLU A 96 3.69 15.80 0.54
C GLU A 96 2.17 15.67 0.68
N THR A 97 1.41 15.85 -0.42
CA THR A 97 -0.06 15.90 -0.36
C THR A 97 -0.75 15.09 -1.44
N SER A 98 0.01 14.40 -2.29
CA SER A 98 -0.57 13.61 -3.36
C SER A 98 0.24 12.35 -3.65
N ALA A 99 -0.45 11.37 -4.19
CA ALA A 99 0.14 10.19 -4.78
C ALA A 99 -0.37 10.01 -6.21
N SER A 100 0.46 9.44 -7.06
CA SER A 100 0.09 9.06 -8.43
C SER A 100 0.57 7.66 -8.71
N ILE A 101 -0.34 6.80 -9.17
CA ILE A 101 -0.05 5.42 -9.54
C ILE A 101 -0.17 5.32 -11.06
N LEU A 102 0.88 4.82 -11.70
CA LEU A 102 0.93 4.63 -13.15
C LEU A 102 0.77 3.15 -13.50
N SER A 103 -0.15 2.89 -14.41
CA SER A 103 -0.42 1.57 -15.01
C SER A 103 -0.49 1.68 -16.53
N TYR A 104 -0.35 0.56 -17.23
CA TYR A 104 -0.49 0.50 -18.68
C TYR A 104 -1.73 -0.29 -19.08
N ALA A 105 -2.48 0.25 -20.02
CA ALA A 105 -3.57 -0.42 -20.71
C ALA A 105 -3.21 -0.69 -22.18
N TYR A 106 -3.71 -1.79 -22.71
CA TYR A 106 -3.43 -2.34 -24.03
C TYR A 106 -4.72 -2.85 -24.66
N THR A 107 -4.72 -2.99 -25.98
CA THR A 107 -5.86 -3.53 -26.75
C THR A 107 -5.72 -5.02 -27.06
N ASP A 108 -4.63 -5.65 -26.61
CA ASP A 108 -4.33 -7.06 -26.87
C ASP A 108 -3.87 -7.82 -25.63
N SER A 109 -4.19 -9.11 -25.59
CA SER A 109 -3.86 -10.01 -24.46
C SER A 109 -2.38 -10.31 -24.28
N ALA A 110 -1.51 -9.94 -25.23
CA ALA A 110 -0.07 -10.00 -25.04
C ALA A 110 0.50 -8.70 -24.46
N CYS A 111 -0.31 -7.66 -24.31
CA CYS A 111 0.08 -6.31 -23.87
C CYS A 111 1.26 -5.77 -24.70
N LYS A 112 1.05 -5.62 -26.01
CA LYS A 112 2.07 -5.18 -26.98
C LYS A 112 1.60 -4.08 -27.93
N LEU A 113 0.29 -3.87 -28.06
CA LEU A 113 -0.32 -2.96 -29.02
C LEU A 113 -1.10 -1.85 -28.31
N ASP A 114 -1.04 -0.67 -28.91
CA ASP A 114 -1.78 0.54 -28.52
C ASP A 114 -1.70 0.88 -27.02
N GLU A 115 -0.47 0.87 -26.49
CA GLU A 115 -0.18 1.21 -25.10
C GLU A 115 -0.75 2.57 -24.71
N THR A 116 -1.52 2.57 -23.64
CA THR A 116 -2.06 3.76 -22.98
C THR A 116 -1.57 3.78 -21.55
N THR A 117 -0.90 4.84 -21.15
CA THR A 117 -0.53 5.05 -19.75
C THR A 117 -1.73 5.63 -19.03
N ILE A 118 -2.19 4.93 -17.99
CA ILE A 118 -3.22 5.40 -17.06
C ILE A 118 -2.51 5.93 -15.82
N SER A 119 -2.87 7.16 -15.43
CA SER A 119 -2.42 7.79 -14.19
C SER A 119 -3.61 7.94 -13.25
N LEU A 120 -3.52 7.29 -12.10
CA LEU A 120 -4.51 7.36 -11.04
C LEU A 120 -3.98 8.29 -9.97
N ASN A 121 -4.73 9.36 -9.70
CA ASN A 121 -4.26 10.43 -8.85
C ASN A 121 -5.06 10.45 -7.56
N PHE A 122 -4.34 10.60 -6.46
CA PHE A 122 -4.88 10.54 -5.11
C PHE A 122 -4.43 11.77 -4.32
N ASP A 123 -5.33 12.29 -3.50
CA ASP A 123 -4.92 13.12 -2.38
C ASP A 123 -4.33 12.21 -1.30
N LEU A 124 -3.22 12.64 -0.69
CA LEU A 124 -2.47 11.86 0.29
C LEU A 124 -2.43 12.63 1.61
N THR A 125 -2.81 11.96 2.70
CA THR A 125 -2.50 12.41 4.06
C THR A 125 -1.66 11.37 4.76
N HIS A 126 -0.69 11.80 5.57
CA HIS A 126 0.23 10.87 6.21
C HIS A 126 0.68 11.34 7.60
N SER A 127 1.09 10.39 8.45
CA SER A 127 1.54 10.70 9.81
C SER A 127 2.55 9.70 10.39
N PRO A 128 3.39 10.16 11.33
CA PRO A 128 4.22 9.41 12.24
C PRO A 128 3.69 8.08 12.71
N VAL A 129 4.35 6.94 12.54
CA VAL A 129 4.01 5.79 13.38
C VAL A 129 5.23 4.99 13.81
N THR A 130 5.15 4.41 14.99
CA THR A 130 6.15 3.45 15.48
C THR A 130 5.65 2.03 15.21
N VAL A 131 6.44 1.26 14.49
CA VAL A 131 6.26 -0.18 14.31
C VAL A 131 7.50 -0.88 14.87
N ALA A 132 7.29 -1.97 15.60
CA ALA A 132 8.39 -2.69 16.24
C ALA A 132 9.43 -3.14 15.19
N GLY A 133 10.69 -2.81 15.42
CA GLY A 133 11.79 -3.17 14.52
C GLY A 133 11.94 -2.27 13.28
N ARG A 134 11.19 -1.18 13.17
CA ARG A 134 11.27 -0.20 12.07
C ARG A 134 11.51 1.20 12.60
N SER A 135 12.27 2.01 11.87
CA SER A 135 12.60 3.39 12.23
C SER A 135 11.82 4.43 11.44
N ASN A 136 11.42 4.12 10.21
CA ASN A 136 10.96 5.09 9.22
C ASN A 136 9.61 4.66 8.66
N VAL A 137 8.57 4.66 9.50
CA VAL A 137 7.23 4.22 9.13
C VAL A 137 6.23 5.37 9.19
N ILE A 138 5.40 5.46 8.16
CA ILE A 138 4.24 6.35 8.12
C ILE A 138 2.95 5.54 8.01
N ARG A 139 1.88 6.10 8.55
CA ARG A 139 0.52 5.81 8.11
C ARG A 139 0.18 6.71 6.95
N ALA A 140 -0.42 6.18 5.91
CA ALA A 140 -0.88 6.91 4.74
C ALA A 140 -2.38 6.65 4.52
N ASP A 141 -3.14 7.70 4.23
CA ASP A 141 -4.53 7.63 3.77
C ASP A 141 -4.60 8.25 2.38
N LEU A 142 -4.97 7.44 1.40
CA LEU A 142 -5.11 7.82 0.00
C LEU A 142 -6.58 8.00 -0.32
N THR A 143 -6.94 9.14 -0.89
CA THR A 143 -8.29 9.39 -1.41
C THR A 143 -8.23 9.57 -2.92
N PHE A 144 -8.92 8.70 -3.67
CA PHE A 144 -8.97 8.80 -5.13
C PHE A 144 -9.59 10.13 -5.56
N LYS A 145 -8.93 10.80 -6.50
CA LYS A 145 -9.33 12.11 -7.01
C LYS A 145 -9.79 12.03 -8.45
N ASP A 146 -8.93 11.54 -9.33
CA ASP A 146 -9.23 11.39 -10.75
C ASP A 146 -8.30 10.36 -11.42
N ALA A 147 -8.66 10.01 -12.65
CA ALA A 147 -7.84 9.21 -13.53
C ALA A 147 -7.63 9.98 -14.84
N THR A 148 -6.41 9.96 -15.36
CA THR A 148 -6.08 10.48 -16.69
C THR A 148 -5.40 9.41 -17.52
N ALA A 149 -5.48 9.52 -18.83
CA ALA A 149 -4.85 8.58 -19.75
C ALA A 149 -4.09 9.31 -20.86
N THR A 150 -2.94 8.77 -21.23
CA THR A 150 -2.13 9.28 -22.33
C THR A 150 -1.76 8.17 -23.29
N ARG A 151 -1.75 8.47 -24.59
CA ARG A 151 -1.29 7.58 -25.66
C ARG A 151 -0.42 8.38 -26.61
N ASN A 152 0.81 7.93 -26.84
CA ASN A 152 1.79 8.65 -27.68
C ASN A 152 2.03 10.13 -27.26
N GLY A 153 1.94 10.42 -25.97
CA GLY A 153 2.11 11.76 -25.42
C GLY A 153 0.88 12.67 -25.51
N GLU A 154 -0.21 12.20 -26.10
CA GLU A 154 -1.49 12.92 -26.17
C GLU A 154 -2.46 12.42 -25.09
N THR A 155 -3.21 13.33 -24.49
CA THR A 155 -4.31 12.97 -23.57
C THR A 155 -5.44 12.30 -24.35
N VAL A 156 -5.84 11.11 -23.90
CA VAL A 156 -6.95 10.35 -24.46
C VAL A 156 -7.99 10.07 -23.38
N PRO A 157 -9.24 9.69 -23.74
CA PRO A 157 -10.17 9.18 -22.76
C PRO A 157 -9.59 7.97 -22.02
N VAL A 158 -9.84 7.89 -20.71
CA VAL A 158 -9.46 6.72 -19.91
C VAL A 158 -10.17 5.50 -20.49
N PRO A 159 -9.44 4.43 -20.86
CA PRO A 159 -10.03 3.27 -21.55
C PRO A 159 -10.86 2.38 -20.62
N LEU A 160 -10.94 2.72 -19.34
CA LEU A 160 -11.68 2.03 -18.29
C LEU A 160 -12.70 2.97 -17.66
N THR A 161 -13.89 2.45 -17.40
CA THR A 161 -14.90 3.12 -16.59
C THR A 161 -14.50 3.10 -15.12
N MET A 162 -15.12 3.97 -14.30
CA MET A 162 -14.89 3.93 -12.84
C MET A 162 -15.23 2.58 -12.21
N ALA A 163 -16.31 1.92 -12.64
CA ALA A 163 -16.68 0.61 -12.14
C ALA A 163 -15.60 -0.46 -12.44
N GLN A 164 -14.98 -0.40 -13.62
CA GLN A 164 -13.89 -1.31 -13.99
C GLN A 164 -12.60 -1.00 -13.22
N LEU A 165 -12.29 0.29 -13.02
CA LEU A 165 -11.17 0.69 -12.17
C LEU A 165 -11.36 0.22 -10.73
N GLU A 166 -12.58 0.30 -10.19
CA GLU A 166 -12.93 -0.20 -8.85
C GLU A 166 -12.84 -1.72 -8.77
N GLU A 167 -13.31 -2.45 -9.79
CA GLU A 167 -13.25 -3.91 -9.85
C GLU A 167 -11.80 -4.43 -9.91
N LEU A 168 -10.92 -3.68 -10.59
CA LEU A 168 -9.49 -3.97 -10.65
C LEU A 168 -8.72 -3.50 -9.42
N ASP A 169 -9.43 -2.94 -8.43
CA ASP A 169 -8.85 -2.38 -7.21
C ASP A 169 -7.79 -1.29 -7.48
N LEU A 170 -7.93 -0.60 -8.61
CA LEU A 170 -6.98 0.42 -9.03
C LEU A 170 -7.25 1.77 -8.35
N VAL A 171 -8.48 1.99 -7.91
CA VAL A 171 -8.95 3.29 -7.38
C VAL A 171 -9.52 3.21 -5.96
N GLN A 172 -9.26 2.13 -5.22
CA GLN A 172 -9.66 2.12 -3.82
C GLN A 172 -8.88 3.20 -3.06
N ALA A 173 -9.62 4.16 -2.53
CA ALA A 173 -9.14 4.93 -1.40
C ALA A 173 -8.81 3.96 -0.27
N GLY A 174 -7.69 4.18 0.40
CA GLY A 174 -7.33 3.27 1.48
C GLY A 174 -6.18 3.72 2.34
N LYS A 175 -6.07 2.96 3.42
CA LYS A 175 -5.20 3.21 4.56
C LYS A 175 -4.09 2.18 4.53
N ASP A 176 -2.86 2.66 4.63
CA ASP A 176 -1.69 1.80 4.52
C ASP A 176 -0.60 2.22 5.52
N LEU A 177 0.34 1.31 5.76
CA LEU A 177 1.63 1.62 6.31
C LEU A 177 2.66 1.69 5.18
N ALA A 178 3.60 2.62 5.27
CA ALA A 178 4.74 2.64 4.37
C ALA A 178 6.03 2.76 5.16
N ASP A 179 7.06 2.02 4.76
CA ASP A 179 8.40 2.04 5.37
C ASP A 179 9.46 2.22 4.28
N VAL A 180 10.44 3.08 4.56
CA VAL A 180 11.60 3.27 3.68
C VAL A 180 12.85 2.71 4.36
N ASP A 181 13.54 1.80 3.68
CA ASP A 181 14.85 1.29 4.08
C ASP A 181 15.80 1.33 2.88
N GLY A 182 16.64 2.38 2.85
CA GLY A 182 17.52 2.68 1.73
C GLY A 182 16.74 3.06 0.47
N ASP A 183 17.01 2.35 -0.62
CA ASP A 183 16.36 2.59 -1.93
C ASP A 183 15.07 1.77 -2.11
N ARG A 184 14.49 1.26 -1.02
CA ARG A 184 13.30 0.41 -1.05
C ARG A 184 12.15 1.02 -0.26
N LEU A 185 10.99 1.04 -0.88
CA LEU A 185 9.71 1.40 -0.28
C LEU A 185 8.88 0.12 -0.08
N TYR A 186 8.53 -0.16 1.16
CA TYR A 186 7.69 -1.28 1.58
C TYR A 186 6.32 -0.77 2.00
N PHE A 187 5.30 -1.60 1.84
CA PHE A 187 3.91 -1.30 2.22
C PHE A 187 3.42 -2.22 3.33
N GLY A 188 2.26 -1.91 3.90
CA GLY A 188 1.64 -2.68 4.96
C GLY A 188 1.19 -4.06 4.51
N ASN A 189 1.13 -5.00 5.45
CA ASN A 189 0.44 -6.26 5.26
C ASN A 189 -1.02 -6.13 5.73
N ASP A 190 -1.93 -6.20 4.77
CA ASP A 190 -3.39 -6.11 4.95
C ASP A 190 -4.02 -7.30 5.70
N ASP A 191 -3.30 -8.39 5.97
CA ASP A 191 -3.80 -9.58 6.66
C ASP A 191 -4.30 -9.27 8.09
N ALA A 192 -3.80 -8.19 8.71
CA ALA A 192 -4.16 -7.77 10.05
C ALA A 192 -4.23 -6.25 10.17
N LEU A 193 -5.45 -5.75 10.34
CA LEU A 193 -5.74 -4.31 10.48
C LEU A 193 -5.98 -3.92 11.96
N ASP A 194 -5.60 -2.70 12.30
CA ASP A 194 -5.94 -2.08 13.59
C ASP A 194 -7.38 -1.56 13.62
N ALA A 195 -7.78 -0.95 14.73
CA ALA A 195 -9.15 -0.43 14.92
C ALA A 195 -9.50 0.72 13.95
N ASP A 196 -8.50 1.42 13.41
CA ASP A 196 -8.66 2.52 12.47
C ASP A 196 -8.58 2.04 11.02
N GLY A 197 -8.36 0.74 10.79
CA GLY A 197 -8.27 0.11 9.48
C GLY A 197 -6.91 0.19 8.81
N TYR A 198 -5.84 0.52 9.56
CA TYR A 198 -4.47 0.48 9.03
C TYR A 198 -3.86 -0.91 9.23
N PRO A 199 -3.00 -1.38 8.30
CA PRO A 199 -2.13 -2.52 8.53
C PRO A 199 -1.37 -2.40 9.85
N THR A 200 -1.12 -3.53 10.50
CA THR A 200 -0.38 -3.59 11.78
C THR A 200 1.08 -3.98 11.60
N THR A 201 1.45 -4.46 10.42
CA THR A 201 2.82 -4.90 10.08
C THR A 201 3.19 -4.46 8.66
N ILE A 202 4.49 -4.43 8.35
CA ILE A 202 5.03 -4.15 7.01
C ILE A 202 5.26 -5.47 6.29
N ASP A 203 4.83 -5.59 5.03
CA ASP A 203 5.25 -6.67 4.16
C ASP A 203 6.66 -6.40 3.62
N THR A 204 7.55 -7.40 3.75
CA THR A 204 8.93 -7.34 3.23
C THR A 204 9.15 -8.20 2.00
N GLY A 205 8.13 -8.98 1.61
CA GLY A 205 8.17 -9.83 0.44
C GLY A 205 8.04 -9.04 -0.87
N ASP A 206 7.44 -7.85 -0.82
CA ASP A 206 7.26 -6.96 -1.95
C ASP A 206 7.75 -5.55 -1.62
N TYR A 207 8.36 -4.88 -2.61
CA TYR A 207 8.87 -3.53 -2.46
C TYR A 207 9.02 -2.83 -3.81
N LEU A 208 8.92 -1.51 -3.77
CA LEU A 208 9.27 -0.64 -4.88
C LEU A 208 10.69 -0.10 -4.71
N VAL A 209 11.34 0.24 -5.82
CA VAL A 209 12.69 0.80 -5.84
C VAL A 209 12.71 2.19 -6.45
N ARG A 210 13.59 3.05 -5.94
CA ARG A 210 13.77 4.42 -6.46
C ARG A 210 14.49 4.43 -7.82
#